data_AF-A0A9J6FS39-F1
#
_entry.id   AF-A0A9J6FS39-F1
#
_cell.length_a   1.000
_cell.length_b   1.000
_cell.length_c   1.000
_cell.angle_alpha   90.00
_cell.angle_beta   90.00
_cell.angle_gamma   90.00
#
_symmetry.space_group_name_H-M   'P 1'
#
loop_
_entity.id
_entity.type
_entity.pdbx_description
1 polymer ?
#
loop_
_entity_poly.entity_id
_entity_poly.type
_entity_poly.pdbx_seq_one_letter_code
_entity_poly.pdbx_strand_id
1 'polypeptide(L)'
;MPCLRTRPPERFEATCKPKVDGTVHLDRLSKKSCPELDHFVVFSAVACGRGNAGQSNYAYANSVMERICERRAAEGLPGQYHWPFLPRTESLD
;
A
#
# COMPACT_ATOMS: atom_id res chain seq x y z
N MET A 1 -14.68 -19.74 6.60
CA MET A 1 -13.47 -18.89 6.53
C MET A 1 -12.71 -19.24 5.24
N PRO A 2 -12.60 -18.35 4.25
CA PRO A 2 -11.91 -18.68 2.99
C PRO A 2 -10.40 -18.73 3.22
N CYS A 3 -9.80 -19.90 3.01
CA CYS A 3 -8.37 -20.13 3.17
C CYS A 3 -7.60 -19.68 1.90
N LEU A 4 -6.28 -19.49 2.03
CA LEU A 4 -5.38 -19.13 0.91
C LEU A 4 -5.58 -20.02 -0.33
N ARG A 5 -5.92 -21.30 -0.13
CA ARG A 5 -6.14 -22.30 -1.18
C ARG A 5 -7.29 -21.96 -2.14
N THR A 6 -8.26 -21.15 -1.72
CA THR A 6 -9.44 -20.81 -2.53
C THR A 6 -9.38 -19.42 -3.14
N ARG A 7 -8.20 -18.78 -3.21
CA ARG A 7 -8.05 -17.44 -3.83
C ARG A 7 -7.44 -17.54 -5.22
N PRO A 8 -8.18 -17.15 -6.27
CA PRO A 8 -7.62 -17.08 -7.62
C PRO A 8 -6.50 -16.03 -7.70
N PRO A 9 -5.45 -16.25 -8.50
CA PRO A 9 -4.38 -15.27 -8.73
C PRO A 9 -4.89 -13.89 -9.17
N GLU A 10 -6.00 -13.85 -9.89
CA GLU A 10 -6.63 -12.64 -10.41
C GLU A 10 -7.10 -11.72 -9.26
N ARG A 11 -7.51 -12.29 -8.12
CA ARG A 11 -7.87 -11.50 -6.92
C ARG A 11 -6.64 -10.92 -6.22
N PHE A 12 -5.48 -11.56 -6.34
CA PHE A 12 -4.22 -10.98 -5.90
C PHE A 12 -3.85 -9.81 -6.81
N GLU A 13 -3.85 -10.01 -8.13
CA GLU A 13 -3.51 -8.97 -9.10
C GLU A 13 -4.41 -7.74 -8.95
N ALA A 14 -5.72 -7.94 -8.85
CA ALA A 14 -6.69 -6.85 -8.66
C ALA A 14 -6.43 -6.03 -7.38
N THR A 15 -5.93 -6.66 -6.31
CA THR A 15 -5.59 -5.97 -5.06
C THR A 15 -4.25 -5.26 -5.15
N CYS A 16 -3.29 -5.87 -5.86
CA CYS A 16 -1.94 -5.33 -6.03
C CYS A 16 -1.91 -4.14 -6.97
N LYS A 17 -2.63 -4.15 -8.10
CA LYS A 17 -2.61 -3.08 -9.10
C LYS A 17 -2.70 -1.65 -8.53
N PRO A 18 -3.74 -1.29 -7.74
CA PRO A 18 -3.86 0.08 -7.25
C PRO A 18 -2.81 0.45 -6.19
N LYS A 19 -2.25 -0.53 -5.47
CA LYS A 19 -1.33 -0.29 -4.35
C LYS A 19 0.13 -0.42 -4.76
N VAL A 20 0.49 -1.58 -5.30
CA VAL A 20 1.84 -1.90 -5.76
C VAL A 20 2.17 -1.09 -7.00
N ASP A 21 1.48 -1.34 -8.11
CA ASP A 21 1.83 -0.71 -9.39
C ASP A 21 1.63 0.81 -9.31
N GLY A 22 0.55 1.26 -8.67
CA GLY A 22 0.31 2.68 -8.39
C GLY A 22 1.49 3.33 -7.67
N THR A 23 1.94 2.76 -6.55
CA THR A 23 3.04 3.34 -5.75
C THR A 23 4.38 3.26 -6.48
N VAL A 24 4.64 2.19 -7.24
CA VAL A 24 5.86 2.06 -8.06
C VAL A 24 5.90 3.16 -9.14
N HIS A 25 4.79 3.41 -9.82
CA HIS A 25 4.71 4.46 -10.83
C HIS A 25 4.87 5.85 -10.21
N LEU A 26 4.20 6.12 -9.08
CA LEU A 26 4.33 7.39 -8.36
C LEU A 26 5.75 7.62 -7.84
N ASP A 27 6.44 6.60 -7.30
CA ASP A 27 7.84 6.72 -6.88
C ASP A 27 8.75 7.12 -8.05
N ARG A 28 8.60 6.43 -9.20
CA ARG A 28 9.39 6.71 -10.40
C ARG A 28 9.12 8.09 -10.98
N LEU A 29 7.85 8.50 -11.06
CA LEU A 29 7.46 9.79 -11.64
C LEU A 29 7.82 10.95 -10.72
N SER A 30 7.57 10.84 -9.41
CA SER A 30 7.94 11.90 -8.46
C SER A 30 9.43 12.20 -8.48
N LYS A 31 10.28 11.16 -8.51
CA LYS A 31 11.74 11.32 -8.61
C LYS A 31 12.20 12.07 -9.87
N LYS A 32 11.47 11.93 -10.98
CA LYS A 32 11.83 12.51 -12.28
C LYS A 32 11.22 13.89 -12.50
N SER A 33 10.02 14.12 -12.01
CA SER A 33 9.17 15.24 -12.42
C SER A 33 8.78 16.17 -11.28
N CYS A 34 9.06 15.80 -10.02
CA CYS A 34 8.68 16.58 -8.83
C CYS A 34 9.89 16.74 -7.89
N PRO A 35 10.91 17.53 -8.26
CA PRO A 35 12.13 17.70 -7.45
C PRO A 35 11.87 18.40 -6.11
N GLU A 36 10.79 19.19 -6.00
CA GLU A 36 10.39 19.94 -4.81
C GLU A 36 9.21 19.27 -4.08
N LEU A 37 9.02 17.95 -4.24
CA LEU A 37 7.94 17.26 -3.56
C LEU A 37 8.22 17.21 -2.04
N ASP A 38 7.38 17.83 -1.22
CA ASP A 38 7.53 17.82 0.24
C ASP A 38 6.98 16.54 0.89
N HIS A 39 5.97 15.92 0.27
CA HIS A 39 5.21 14.83 0.87
C HIS A 39 4.94 13.69 -0.11
N PHE A 40 5.21 12.47 0.35
CA PHE A 40 4.83 11.24 -0.32
C PHE A 40 4.25 10.31 0.74
N VAL A 41 2.92 10.17 0.76
CA VAL A 41 2.19 9.45 1.80
C VAL A 41 1.39 8.31 1.19
N VAL A 42 1.52 7.11 1.76
CA VAL A 42 0.69 5.95 1.43
C VAL A 42 -0.09 5.48 2.65
N PHE A 43 -1.33 5.05 2.45
CA PHE A 43 -2.14 4.45 3.51
C PHE A 43 -1.98 2.93 3.49
N SER A 44 -1.23 2.42 4.47
CA SER A 44 -1.10 0.99 4.75
C SER A 44 -2.26 0.52 5.64
N ALA A 45 -2.26 -0.76 6.05
CA ALA A 45 -3.29 -1.30 6.97
C ALA A 45 -2.79 -2.36 7.95
N VAL A 46 -3.06 -2.23 9.26
CA VAL A 46 -2.44 -3.01 10.37
C VAL A 46 -2.34 -4.52 10.11
N ALA A 47 -3.25 -5.06 9.29
CA ALA A 47 -3.19 -6.38 8.69
C ALA A 47 -1.83 -6.79 8.09
N CYS A 48 -0.94 -5.87 7.69
CA CYS A 48 0.40 -6.22 7.16
C CYS A 48 1.42 -6.45 8.28
N GLY A 49 1.32 -5.70 9.38
CA GLY A 49 2.22 -5.87 10.52
C GLY A 49 1.78 -6.97 11.49
N ARG A 50 0.47 -7.14 11.71
CA ARG A 50 -0.08 -8.10 12.69
C ARG A 50 -0.83 -9.28 12.08
N GLY A 51 -1.03 -9.25 10.76
CA GLY A 51 -1.83 -10.26 10.07
C GLY A 51 -3.34 -10.06 10.29
N ASN A 52 -4.12 -10.44 9.28
CA ASN A 52 -5.56 -10.61 9.42
C ASN A 52 -6.01 -11.81 8.58
N ALA A 53 -6.81 -12.70 9.17
CA ALA A 53 -7.23 -13.94 8.53
C ALA A 53 -8.02 -13.63 7.25
N GLY A 54 -7.59 -14.23 6.12
CA GLY A 54 -8.21 -13.94 4.83
C GLY A 54 -7.86 -12.57 4.26
N GLN A 55 -6.73 -11.94 4.63
CA GLN A 55 -6.29 -10.70 4.00
C GLN A 55 -4.83 -10.74 3.52
N SER A 56 -4.33 -11.92 3.16
CA SER A 56 -2.94 -12.10 2.69
C SER A 56 -2.57 -11.27 1.46
N ASN A 57 -3.43 -11.20 0.45
CA ASN A 57 -3.24 -10.36 -0.74
C ASN A 57 -3.19 -8.87 -0.39
N TYR A 58 -4.07 -8.43 0.50
CA TYR A 58 -4.12 -7.05 0.98
C TYR A 58 -2.91 -6.70 1.84
N ALA A 59 -2.50 -7.60 2.74
CA ALA A 59 -1.31 -7.46 3.56
C ALA A 59 -0.04 -7.38 2.70
N TYR A 60 0.08 -8.23 1.68
CA TYR A 60 1.17 -8.19 0.72
C TYR A 60 1.23 -6.84 -0.01
N ALA A 61 0.13 -6.41 -0.62
CA ALA A 61 0.10 -5.20 -1.42
C ALA A 61 0.48 -3.94 -0.62
N ASN A 62 0.01 -3.85 0.63
CA ASN A 62 0.35 -2.76 1.53
C ASN A 62 1.79 -2.83 2.05
N SER A 63 2.31 -4.03 2.37
CA SER A 63 3.70 -4.21 2.79
C SER A 63 4.69 -3.74 1.71
N VAL A 64 4.38 -3.97 0.43
CA VAL A 64 5.19 -3.45 -0.68
C VAL A 64 5.24 -1.92 -0.68
N MET A 65 4.12 -1.24 -0.43
CA MET A 65 4.09 0.23 -0.34
C MET A 65 4.97 0.73 0.81
N GLU A 66 4.94 0.07 1.97
CA GLU A 66 5.81 0.41 3.11
C GLU A 66 7.28 0.31 2.74
N ARG A 67 7.69 -0.76 2.03
CA ARG A 67 9.08 -0.92 1.59
C ARG A 67 9.51 0.17 0.60
N ILE A 68 8.60 0.65 -0.25
CA ILE A 68 8.88 1.77 -1.15
C ILE A 68 9.11 3.07 -0.34
N CYS A 69 8.25 3.36 0.64
CA CYS A 69 8.41 4.53 1.51
C CYS A 69 9.72 4.47 2.31
N GLU A 70 10.08 3.31 2.85
CA GLU A 70 11.36 3.11 3.55
C GLU A 70 12.56 3.33 2.64
N ARG A 71 12.52 2.79 1.41
CA ARG A 71 13.58 3.03 0.42
C ARG A 71 13.70 4.52 0.09
N ARG A 72 12.58 5.22 -0.11
CA ARG A 72 12.58 6.67 -0.35
C ARG A 72 13.21 7.43 0.81
N ALA A 73 12.85 7.09 2.04
CA ALA A 73 13.43 7.70 3.24
C ALA A 73 14.96 7.46 3.32
N ALA A 74 15.42 6.26 2.98
CA ALA A 74 16.85 5.94 2.92
C ALA A 74 17.60 6.72 1.82
N GLU A 75 16.92 7.11 0.75
CA GLU A 75 17.43 7.96 -0.33
C GLU A 75 17.31 9.47 0.00
N GLY A 76 16.85 9.84 1.20
CA GLY A 76 16.65 11.24 1.60
C GLY A 76 15.42 11.89 0.96
N LEU A 77 14.54 11.10 0.34
CA LEU A 77 13.30 11.57 -0.28
C LEU A 77 12.13 11.45 0.71
N PRO A 78 11.10 12.30 0.59
CA PRO A 78 9.90 12.14 1.39
C PRO A 78 9.27 10.78 1.11
N GLY A 79 8.92 10.05 2.16
CA GLY A 79 8.27 8.75 2.10
C GLY A 79 7.73 8.36 3.47
N GLN A 80 6.40 8.36 3.62
CA GLN A 80 5.73 8.01 4.87
C GLN A 80 4.58 7.03 4.59
N TYR A 81 4.42 6.07 5.49
CA TYR A 81 3.26 5.18 5.50
C TYR A 81 2.51 5.33 6.81
N HIS A 82 1.18 5.42 6.73
CA HIS A 82 0.33 5.52 7.91
C HIS A 82 -0.60 4.31 8.00
N TRP A 83 -0.93 3.90 9.21
CA TRP A 83 -1.93 2.90 9.52
C TRP A 83 -3.20 3.60 10.02
N PRO A 84 -4.04 4.16 9.14
CA PRO A 84 -5.20 4.89 9.62
C PRO A 84 -6.18 3.92 10.28
N PHE A 85 -6.57 4.21 11.53
CA PHE A 85 -7.80 3.67 12.08
C PHE A 85 -8.95 4.50 11.51
N LEU A 86 -9.46 4.09 10.36
CA LEU A 86 -10.66 4.69 9.80
C LEU A 86 -11.87 4.00 10.47
N PRO A 87 -12.70 4.70 11.26
CA PRO A 87 -14.03 4.19 11.52
C PRO A 87 -14.68 3.93 10.17
N ARG A 88 -15.41 2.80 10.05
CA ARG A 88 -16.13 2.45 8.83
C ARG A 88 -16.98 3.66 8.46
N THR A 89 -16.64 4.36 7.38
CA THR A 89 -17.43 5.50 6.92
C THR A 89 -18.81 4.96 6.61
N GLU A 90 -19.82 5.36 7.37
CA GLU A 90 -21.20 5.18 6.95
C GLU A 90 -21.30 5.82 5.57
N SER A 91 -21.83 5.08 4.59
CA SER A 91 -22.16 5.67 3.31
C SER A 91 -23.10 6.84 3.61
N LEU A 92 -22.73 8.03 3.17
CA LEU A 92 -23.71 9.09 2.98
C LEU A 92 -24.57 8.60 1.81
N ASP A 93 -25.65 7.91 2.16
CA ASP A 93 -26.75 7.60 1.25
C ASP A 93 -27.46 8.91 0.82
#